data_AF-A0A926JZH7-F1
#
_entry.id   AF-A0A926JZH7-F1
#
_cell.length_a   1.000
_cell.length_b   1.000
_cell.length_c   1.000
_cell.angle_alpha   90.00
_cell.angle_beta   90.00
_cell.angle_gamma   90.00
#
_symmetry.space_group_name_H-M   'P 1'
#
loop_
_entity.id
_entity.type
_entity.pdbx_description
1 polymer ?
#
loop_
_entity_poly.entity_id
_entity_poly.type
_entity_poly.pdbx_seq_one_letter_code
_entity_poly.pdbx_strand_id
1 'polypeptide(L)'
;MMDWGYMGSGSAVMVLVWVVGLLLVVGVVAVVVAFAVPREHQPTTPDERVEPHSEAEAALELRYARGEIDATALLQARAVLRQR
;
A
#
# COMPACT_ATOMS: atom_id res chain seq x y z
N MET A 1 11.47 19.33 -44.91
CA MET A 1 10.42 19.58 -43.90
C MET A 1 9.88 18.22 -43.55
N MET A 2 10.19 17.73 -42.35
CA MET A 2 9.86 16.35 -41.97
C MET A 2 8.36 16.09 -42.18
N ASP A 3 8.06 14.99 -42.84
CA ASP A 3 6.73 14.60 -43.26
C ASP A 3 5.96 14.03 -42.06
N TRP A 4 5.39 14.93 -41.26
CA TRP A 4 4.57 14.60 -40.09
C TRP A 4 3.13 14.18 -40.47
N GLY A 5 2.80 14.14 -41.77
CA GLY A 5 1.44 13.89 -42.25
C GLY A 5 1.06 12.41 -42.43
N TYR A 6 2.05 11.51 -42.41
CA TYR A 6 1.85 10.09 -42.78
C TYR A 6 2.09 9.09 -41.62
N MET A 7 2.12 9.55 -40.37
CA MET A 7 2.00 8.65 -39.22
C MET A 7 0.50 8.43 -38.95
N GLY A 8 -0.06 7.47 -39.67
CA GLY A 8 -1.48 7.22 -39.78
C GLY A 8 -2.19 7.09 -38.43
N SER A 9 -3.49 7.37 -38.42
CA SER A 9 -4.40 7.25 -37.27
C SER A 9 -4.19 5.99 -36.41
N GLY A 10 -3.71 4.88 -36.98
CA GLY A 10 -3.31 3.67 -36.26
C GLY A 10 -2.16 3.84 -35.25
N SER A 11 -1.14 4.65 -35.52
CA SER A 11 -0.04 4.88 -34.58
C SER A 11 -0.48 5.78 -33.42
N ALA A 12 -1.33 6.77 -33.69
CA ALA A 12 -1.89 7.64 -32.65
C ALA A 12 -2.80 6.86 -31.68
N VAL A 13 -3.63 5.96 -32.22
CA VAL A 13 -4.48 5.07 -31.40
C VAL A 13 -3.63 4.10 -30.58
N MET A 14 -2.57 3.53 -31.16
CA MET A 14 -1.67 2.64 -30.43
C MET A 14 -0.95 3.36 -29.27
N VAL A 15 -0.44 4.58 -29.51
CA VAL A 15 0.16 5.41 -28.46
C VAL A 15 -0.86 5.74 -27.37
N LEU A 16 -2.09 6.09 -27.74
CA LEU A 16 -3.16 6.39 -26.79
C LEU A 16 -3.48 5.18 -25.89
N VAL A 17 -3.59 3.98 -26.46
CA VAL A 17 -3.84 2.75 -25.71
C VAL A 17 -2.70 2.47 -24.73
N TRP A 18 -1.46 2.65 -25.15
CA TRP A 18 -0.29 2.49 -24.27
C TRP A 18 -0.28 3.50 -23.12
N VAL A 19 -0.60 4.76 -23.39
CA VAL A 19 -0.67 5.82 -22.37
C VAL A 19 -1.78 5.51 -21.35
N VAL A 20 -2.98 5.13 -21.81
CA VAL A 20 -4.10 4.76 -20.93
C VAL A 20 -3.74 3.52 -20.11
N GLY A 21 -3.14 2.50 -20.72
CA GLY A 21 -2.68 1.30 -20.01
C GLY A 21 -1.66 1.63 -18.93
N LEU A 22 -0.69 2.51 -19.23
CA LEU A 22 0.32 2.94 -18.26
C LEU A 22 -0.30 3.72 -17.11
N LEU A 23 -1.26 4.61 -17.39
CA LEU A 23 -2.01 5.34 -16.36
C LEU A 23 -2.79 4.41 -15.44
N LEU A 24 -3.41 3.36 -15.99
CA LEU A 24 -4.10 2.35 -15.19
C LEU A 24 -3.13 1.58 -14.29
N VAL A 25 -1.98 1.17 -14.81
CA VAL A 25 -0.94 0.49 -14.01
C VAL A 25 -0.42 1.40 -12.90
N VAL A 26 -0.09 2.65 -13.21
CA VAL A 26 0.34 3.64 -12.21
C VAL A 26 -0.76 3.88 -11.17
N GLY A 27 -2.02 3.98 -11.58
CA GLY A 27 -3.15 4.13 -10.68
C GLY A 27 -3.30 2.94 -9.73
N VAL A 28 -3.23 1.71 -10.25
CA VAL A 28 -3.27 0.49 -9.42
C VAL A 28 -2.08 0.45 -8.46
N VAL A 29 -0.87 0.74 -8.93
CA VAL A 29 0.32 0.78 -8.07
C VAL A 29 0.18 1.86 -7.00
N ALA A 30 -0.31 3.05 -7.33
CA ALA A 30 -0.53 4.13 -6.37
C ALA A 30 -1.56 3.75 -5.31
N VAL A 31 -2.64 3.07 -5.69
CA VAL A 31 -3.64 2.54 -4.75
C VAL A 31 -2.99 1.49 -3.85
N VAL A 32 -2.30 0.50 -4.41
CA VAL A 32 -1.62 -0.55 -3.64
C VAL A 32 -0.62 0.07 -2.67
N VAL A 33 0.23 1.00 -3.12
CA VAL A 33 1.19 1.71 -2.27
C VAL A 33 0.47 2.52 -1.20
N ALA A 34 -0.61 3.23 -1.52
CA ALA A 34 -1.35 4.02 -0.54
C ALA A 34 -2.03 3.19 0.56
N PHE A 35 -2.37 1.93 0.28
CA PHE A 35 -2.97 1.00 1.24
C PHE A 35 -1.96 0.07 1.92
N ALA A 36 -0.87 -0.29 1.25
CA ALA A 36 0.14 -1.22 1.75
C ALA A 36 1.33 -0.53 2.42
N VAL A 37 1.58 0.75 2.13
CA VAL A 37 2.51 1.57 2.89
C VAL A 37 1.70 2.24 3.98
N PRO A 38 1.86 1.84 5.26
CA PRO A 38 1.37 2.66 6.37
C PRO A 38 1.91 4.06 6.12
N ARG A 39 1.03 5.06 6.06
CA ARG A 39 1.46 6.46 6.05
C ARG A 39 2.22 6.68 7.35
N GLU A 40 3.53 6.45 7.32
CA GLU A 40 4.45 6.99 8.30
C GLU A 40 4.27 8.50 8.17
N HIS A 41 3.51 9.02 9.12
CA HIS A 41 3.16 10.42 9.18
C HIS A 41 4.46 11.19 9.12
N GLN A 42 4.60 12.01 8.10
CA GLN A 42 5.66 12.99 7.97
C GLN A 42 5.67 13.81 9.28
N PRO A 43 6.66 13.64 10.18
CA PRO A 43 6.54 14.18 11.51
C PRO A 43 6.92 15.65 11.46
N THR A 44 5.90 16.50 11.35
CA THR A 44 6.03 17.90 11.76
C THR A 44 5.70 17.97 13.25
N THR A 45 6.64 17.54 14.09
CA THR A 45 6.78 17.89 15.53
C THR A 45 5.71 17.31 16.50
N PRO A 46 5.94 17.26 17.82
CA PRO A 46 6.87 16.41 18.58
C PRO A 46 6.13 15.46 19.57
N ASP A 47 6.79 14.36 19.96
CA ASP A 47 6.47 13.54 21.15
C ASP A 47 5.10 12.83 21.18
N GLU A 48 4.85 11.96 20.19
CA GLU A 48 3.79 10.96 20.32
C GLU A 48 4.34 9.81 21.14
N ARG A 49 3.86 9.66 22.38
CA ARG A 49 3.98 8.40 23.13
C ARG A 49 3.57 7.29 22.19
N VAL A 50 4.53 6.49 21.75
CA VAL A 50 4.24 5.20 21.13
C VAL A 50 3.46 4.43 22.18
N GLU A 51 2.14 4.33 22.01
CA GLU A 51 1.32 3.59 22.95
C GLU A 51 1.86 2.15 22.95
N PRO A 52 2.23 1.59 24.11
CA PRO A 52 2.79 0.24 24.20
C PRO A 52 1.83 -0.83 23.64
N HIS A 53 0.55 -0.47 23.48
CA HIS A 53 -0.47 -1.29 22.85
C HIS A 53 -0.22 -1.50 21.35
N SER A 54 0.25 -0.48 20.64
CA SER A 54 0.53 -0.55 19.19
C SER A 54 1.71 -1.48 18.89
N GLU A 55 2.77 -1.40 19.70
CA GLU A 55 3.94 -2.30 19.56
C GLU A 55 3.59 -3.75 19.90
N ALA A 56 2.80 -3.97 20.96
CA ALA A 56 2.37 -5.31 21.36
C ALA A 56 1.47 -5.97 20.30
N GLU A 57 0.58 -5.19 19.68
CA GLU A 57 -0.29 -5.68 18.61
C GLU A 57 0.52 -5.97 17.32
N ALA A 58 1.44 -5.08 16.94
CA ALA A 58 2.34 -5.30 15.80
C ALA A 58 3.22 -6.55 15.97
N ALA A 59 3.71 -6.80 17.18
CA ALA A 59 4.49 -8.01 17.48
C ALA A 59 3.66 -9.30 17.32
N LEU A 60 2.37 -9.29 17.68
CA LEU A 60 1.48 -10.44 17.48
C LEU A 60 1.19 -10.69 16.00
N GLU A 61 0.96 -9.63 15.21
CA GLU A 61 0.73 -9.77 13.77
C GLU A 61 1.96 -10.30 13.04
N LEU A 62 3.16 -9.84 13.41
CA LEU A 62 4.41 -10.36 12.85
C LEU A 62 4.59 -11.86 13.14
N ARG A 63 4.22 -12.32 14.33
CA ARG A 63 4.26 -13.74 14.70
C ARG A 63 3.25 -14.56 13.91
N TYR A 64 2.05 -14.03 13.68
CA TYR A 64 1.05 -14.69 12.85
C TYR A 64 1.49 -14.77 11.39
N ALA A 65 2.05 -13.68 10.83
CA ALA A 65 2.57 -13.65 9.47
C ALA A 65 3.73 -14.63 9.25
N ARG A 66 4.53 -14.89 10.30
CA ARG A 66 5.59 -15.91 10.30
C ARG A 66 5.06 -17.33 10.56
N GLY A 67 3.79 -17.47 10.94
CA GLY A 67 3.18 -18.76 11.28
C GLY A 67 3.61 -19.32 12.64
N GLU A 68 4.18 -18.49 13.53
CA GLU A 68 4.54 -18.89 14.90
C GLU A 68 3.31 -19.03 15.80
N ILE A 69 2.20 -18.36 15.46
CA ILE A 69 0.92 -18.43 16.17
C ILE A 69 -0.22 -18.63 15.18
N ASP A 70 -1.28 -19.31 15.61
CA ASP A 70 -2.48 -19.49 14.79
C ASP A 70 -3.46 -18.30 14.92
N ALA A 71 -4.50 -18.32 14.07
CA ALA A 71 -5.51 -17.26 14.05
C ALA A 71 -6.31 -17.16 15.37
N THR A 72 -6.46 -18.27 16.10
CA THR A 72 -7.20 -18.29 17.37
C THR A 72 -6.40 -17.63 18.49
N ALA A 73 -5.10 -17.93 18.55
CA ALA A 73 -4.14 -17.33 19.47
C ALA A 73 -4.00 -15.82 19.23
N LEU A 74 -3.98 -15.38 17.96
CA LEU A 74 -3.97 -13.95 17.61
C LEU A 74 -5.21 -13.22 18.14
N LEU A 75 -6.41 -13.79 17.92
CA LEU A 75 -7.66 -13.18 18.37
C LEU A 75 -7.77 -13.13 19.90
N GLN A 76 -7.33 -14.18 20.59
CA GLN A 76 -7.33 -14.22 22.06
C GLN A 76 -6.37 -13.18 22.64
N ALA A 77 -5.16 -13.04 22.08
CA ALA A 77 -4.19 -12.06 22.52
C ALA A 77 -4.68 -10.61 22.29
N ARG A 78 -5.31 -10.34 21.13
CA ARG A 78 -5.96 -9.05 20.86
C ARG A 78 -7.09 -8.73 21.83
N ALA A 79 -7.89 -9.73 22.20
CA ALA A 79 -8.98 -9.54 23.17
C ALA A 79 -8.44 -9.18 24.57
N VAL A 80 -7.34 -9.80 24.99
CA VAL A 80 -6.67 -9.49 26.27
C VAL A 80 -6.06 -8.09 26.26
N LEU A 81 -5.41 -7.71 25.16
CA LEU A 81 -4.85 -6.37 25.02
C LEU A 81 -5.95 -5.32 25.12
N ARG A 82 -7.06 -5.47 24.38
CA ARG A 82 -8.19 -4.53 24.37
C ARG A 82 -8.88 -4.32 25.73
N GLN A 83 -8.73 -5.26 26.68
CA GLN A 83 -9.34 -5.17 28.01
C GLN A 83 -8.47 -4.43 29.05
N ARG A 84 -7.22 -4.09 28.71
CA ARG A 84 -6.33 -3.28 29.56
C ARG A 84 -6.34 -1.82 29.15
#